data_AF-X1KSC5-F1
#
_entry.id   AF-X1KSC5-F1
#
_cell.length_a   1.000
_cell.length_b   1.000
_cell.length_c   1.000
_cell.angle_alpha   90.00
_cell.angle_beta   90.00
_cell.angle_gamma   90.00
#
_symmetry.space_group_name_H-M   'P 1'
#
loop_
_entity.id
_entity.type
_entity.pdbx_description
1 polymer ?
#
loop_
_entity_poly.entity_id
_entity_poly.type
_entity_poly.pdbx_seq_one_letter_code
_entity_poly.pdbx_strand_id
1 'polypeptide(L)'
;MKNTSRNYYSQAEDARDVQDQVEMASLILGSKREVKEMPIFTEVVCMVSPLTHPAKMTEVLMESAKNSIPVYVEVREDFRGISFSHQLKNVGGVDIFQQMLNVSHKFNTGSEDLYRI
;
A
#
# COMPACT_ATOMS: atom_id res chain seq x y z
N MET A 1 7.50 -8.97 18.06
CA MET A 1 8.29 -9.81 17.14
C MET A 1 8.24 -11.27 17.59
N LYS A 2 7.28 -12.07 17.11
CA LYS A 2 7.19 -13.49 17.50
C LYS A 2 8.00 -14.44 16.60
N ASN A 3 8.18 -14.05 15.34
CA ASN A 3 8.69 -14.94 14.28
C ASN A 3 10.03 -14.49 13.69
N THR A 4 10.53 -13.32 14.07
CA THR A 4 11.78 -12.75 13.54
C THR A 4 12.38 -11.81 14.56
N SER A 5 13.70 -11.66 14.54
CA SER A 5 14.47 -10.63 15.25
C SER A 5 15.02 -9.55 14.31
N ARG A 6 14.67 -9.62 13.02
CA ARG A 6 15.13 -8.68 11.98
C ARG A 6 14.23 -7.46 11.90
N ASN A 7 14.75 -6.37 11.31
CA ASN A 7 13.94 -5.23 10.91
C ASN A 7 12.79 -5.68 9.99
N TYR A 8 11.65 -5.01 10.08
CA TYR A 8 10.46 -5.29 9.27
C TYR A 8 9.84 -3.99 8.76
N TYR A 9 9.07 -4.10 7.67
CA TYR A 9 8.27 -2.99 7.15
C TYR A 9 6.96 -2.86 7.89
N SER A 10 6.63 -1.63 8.26
CA SER A 10 5.35 -1.25 8.84
C SER A 10 4.59 -0.31 7.91
N GLN A 11 3.28 -0.27 8.07
CA GLN A 11 2.37 0.63 7.37
C GLN A 11 1.41 1.27 8.37
N ALA A 12 1.61 2.54 8.64
CA ALA A 12 0.74 3.41 9.42
C ALA A 12 -0.27 4.12 8.51
N GLU A 13 -1.52 4.24 8.97
CA GLU A 13 -2.56 4.98 8.24
C GLU A 13 -2.60 6.46 8.62
N ASP A 14 -2.11 6.80 9.81
CA ASP A 14 -2.00 8.18 10.33
C ASP A 14 -0.85 8.34 11.35
N ALA A 15 -0.67 9.56 11.86
CA ALA A 15 0.37 9.84 12.86
C ALA A 15 0.18 9.09 14.19
N ARG A 16 -1.06 8.72 14.55
CA ARG A 16 -1.33 8.00 15.80
C ARG A 16 -0.79 6.58 15.71
N ASP A 17 -0.96 5.93 14.58
CA ASP A 17 -0.39 4.61 14.33
C ASP A 17 1.13 4.61 14.51
N VAL A 18 1.83 5.63 13.99
CA VAL A 18 3.29 5.76 14.18
C VAL A 18 3.64 5.85 15.67
N GLN A 19 2.88 6.63 16.44
CA GLN A 19 3.11 6.76 17.88
C GLN A 19 2.91 5.44 18.62
N ASP A 20 1.86 4.70 18.27
CA ASP A 20 1.55 3.40 18.88
C ASP A 20 2.61 2.35 18.48
N GLN A 21 3.12 2.39 17.24
CA GLN A 21 4.23 1.55 16.80
C GLN A 21 5.55 1.87 17.53
N VAL A 22 5.86 3.15 17.74
CA VAL A 22 7.01 3.58 18.55
C VAL A 22 6.87 3.13 20.00
N GLU A 23 5.68 3.23 20.57
CA GLU A 23 5.38 2.73 21.92
C GLU A 23 5.63 1.21 21.99
N MET A 24 5.06 0.44 21.06
CA MET A 24 5.27 -1.01 20.98
C MET A 24 6.74 -1.38 20.82
N ALA A 25 7.47 -0.66 19.96
CA ALA A 25 8.91 -0.87 19.78
C ALA A 25 9.69 -0.53 21.06
N SER A 26 9.25 0.47 21.83
CA SER A 26 9.89 0.84 23.09
C SER A 26 9.74 -0.22 24.18
N LEU A 27 8.64 -0.97 24.18
CA LEU A 27 8.47 -2.12 25.09
C LEU A 27 9.46 -3.25 24.76
N ILE A 28 9.89 -3.37 23.50
CA ILE A 28 10.85 -4.37 23.04
C ILE A 28 12.29 -3.91 23.33
N LEU A 29 12.61 -2.65 23.02
CA LEU A 29 13.96 -2.08 23.16
C LEU A 29 14.24 -1.49 24.55
N GLY A 30 13.23 -1.43 25.41
CA GLY A 30 13.30 -0.93 26.79
C GLY A 30 13.03 0.57 26.95
N SER A 31 13.16 1.40 25.89
CA SER A 31 12.76 2.80 25.96
C SER A 31 12.55 3.43 24.58
N LYS A 32 11.83 4.57 24.54
CA LYS A 32 11.69 5.37 23.32
C LYS A 32 13.00 5.97 22.83
N ARG A 33 13.95 6.24 23.75
CA ARG A 33 15.29 6.72 23.38
C ARG A 33 16.01 5.67 22.53
N GLU A 34 15.99 4.41 22.97
CA GLU A 34 16.60 3.30 22.23
C GLU A 34 15.93 3.10 20.85
N VAL A 35 14.61 3.29 20.75
CA VAL A 35 13.92 3.27 19.45
C VAL A 35 14.47 4.33 18.49
N LYS A 36 14.77 5.55 18.97
CA LYS A 36 15.31 6.62 18.12
C LYS A 36 16.76 6.39 17.69
N GLU A 37 17.56 5.79 18.56
CA GLU A 37 18.97 5.47 18.29
C GLU A 37 19.11 4.27 17.35
N MET A 38 18.26 3.26 17.52
CA MET A 38 18.31 2.01 16.76
C MET A 38 16.90 1.47 16.43
N PRO A 39 16.23 2.06 15.42
CA PRO A 39 14.89 1.65 14.99
C PRO A 39 14.86 0.20 14.50
N ILE A 40 13.87 -0.56 14.97
CA ILE A 40 13.67 -1.98 14.61
C ILE A 40 12.62 -2.19 13.51
N PHE A 41 12.11 -1.11 12.94
CA PHE A 41 11.18 -1.13 11.82
C PHE A 41 11.42 0.05 10.89
N THR A 42 10.91 -0.06 9.68
CA THR A 42 10.93 0.99 8.65
C THR A 42 9.48 1.26 8.27
N GLU A 43 9.10 2.54 8.27
CA GLU A 43 7.74 2.95 7.87
C GLU A 43 7.65 3.05 6.35
N VAL A 44 6.56 2.55 5.77
CA VAL A 44 6.27 2.71 4.34
C VAL A 44 5.29 3.87 4.18
N VAL A 45 5.68 4.88 3.40
CA VAL A 45 4.85 6.06 3.14
C VAL A 45 4.59 6.18 1.65
N CYS A 46 3.31 6.25 1.30
CA CYS A 46 2.89 6.29 -0.10
C CYS A 46 2.66 7.71 -0.59
N MET A 47 3.26 8.03 -1.74
CA MET A 47 2.82 9.12 -2.60
C MET A 47 1.79 8.62 -3.60
N VAL A 48 1.03 9.54 -4.18
CA VAL A 48 0.01 9.28 -5.19
C VAL A 48 0.41 9.98 -6.49
N SER A 49 0.52 9.21 -7.57
CA SER A 49 0.80 9.79 -8.90
C SER A 49 -0.37 10.69 -9.37
N PRO A 50 -0.12 11.83 -10.03
CA PRO A 50 1.18 12.42 -10.33
C PRO A 50 1.64 13.34 -9.19
N LEU A 51 2.68 12.91 -8.45
CA LEU A 51 3.44 13.73 -7.49
C LEU A 51 2.62 14.40 -6.37
N THR A 52 1.56 13.76 -5.91
CA THR A 52 0.76 14.25 -4.79
C THR A 52 1.04 13.43 -3.53
N HIS A 53 1.10 14.09 -2.38
CA HIS A 53 1.17 13.41 -1.08
C HIS A 53 -0.17 13.55 -0.37
N PRO A 54 -0.90 12.46 -0.07
CA PRO A 54 -2.11 12.54 0.74
C PRO A 54 -1.80 13.12 2.12
N ALA A 55 -2.70 13.95 2.66
CA ALA A 55 -2.50 14.62 3.95
C ALA A 55 -2.15 13.63 5.07
N LYS A 56 -2.89 12.52 5.17
CA LYS A 56 -2.61 11.45 6.15
C LYS A 56 -1.21 10.87 6.01
N MET A 57 -0.75 10.62 4.78
CA MET A 57 0.59 10.10 4.54
C MET A 57 1.65 11.15 4.90
N THR A 58 1.36 12.44 4.72
CA THR A 58 2.25 13.52 5.17
C THR A 58 2.35 13.56 6.69
N GLU A 59 1.24 13.34 7.40
CA GLU A 59 1.24 13.23 8.87
C GLU A 59 2.09 12.05 9.35
N VAL A 60 1.95 10.88 8.72
CA VAL A 60 2.80 9.71 8.97
C VAL A 60 4.28 10.05 8.75
N LEU A 61 4.61 10.65 7.60
CA LEU A 61 5.98 11.05 7.27
C LEU A 61 6.59 11.98 8.33
N MET A 62 5.82 12.99 8.75
CA MET A 62 6.25 13.97 9.75
C MET A 62 6.44 13.33 11.14
N GLU A 63 5.51 12.48 11.58
CA GLU A 63 5.63 11.83 12.89
C GLU A 63 6.74 10.78 12.91
N SER A 64 6.97 10.07 11.81
CA SER A 64 8.11 9.16 11.65
C SER A 64 9.45 9.91 11.73
N ALA A 65 9.57 11.04 11.04
CA ALA A 65 10.77 11.88 11.09
C ALA A 65 11.07 12.40 12.51
N LYS A 66 10.05 12.84 13.24
CA LYS A 66 10.17 13.30 14.65
C LYS A 66 10.66 12.21 15.60
N ASN A 67 10.38 10.95 15.27
CA ASN A 67 10.79 9.78 16.05
C ASN A 67 12.02 9.06 15.49
N SER A 68 12.74 9.66 14.54
CA SER A 68 13.92 9.06 13.90
C SER A 68 13.65 7.70 13.26
N ILE A 69 12.41 7.47 12.81
CA ILE A 69 12.03 6.22 12.16
C ILE A 69 12.39 6.30 10.67
N PRO A 70 13.14 5.32 10.12
CA PRO A 70 13.47 5.28 8.71
C PRO A 70 12.20 5.15 7.88
N VAL A 71 12.14 5.87 6.76
CA VAL A 71 10.98 5.86 5.86
C VAL A 71 11.38 5.35 4.48
N TYR A 72 10.64 4.37 3.99
CA TYR A 72 10.66 3.96 2.59
C TYR A 72 9.50 4.64 1.86
N VAL A 73 9.81 5.49 0.89
CA VAL A 73 8.80 6.21 0.11
C VAL A 73 8.49 5.44 -1.16
N GLU A 74 7.23 5.03 -1.31
CA GLU A 74 6.73 4.34 -2.51
C GLU A 74 5.68 5.17 -3.25
N VAL A 75 5.53 4.91 -4.54
CA VAL A 75 4.54 5.61 -5.38
C VAL A 75 3.39 4.66 -5.67
N ARG A 76 2.19 5.05 -5.26
CA ARG A 76 0.93 4.42 -5.66
C ARG A 76 0.37 5.11 -6.91
N GLU A 77 -0.07 4.32 -7.87
CA GLU A 77 -0.78 4.84 -9.05
C GLU A 77 -2.18 5.34 -8.68
N ASP A 78 -2.54 6.55 -9.13
CA ASP A 78 -3.92 7.03 -9.06
C ASP A 78 -4.67 6.69 -10.34
N PHE A 79 -5.46 5.62 -10.29
CA PHE A 79 -6.29 5.23 -11.42
C PHE A 79 -7.53 6.11 -11.62
N ARG A 80 -7.84 7.03 -10.69
CA ARG A 80 -9.07 7.85 -10.75
C ARG A 80 -9.08 8.86 -11.91
N GLY A 81 -7.89 9.24 -12.41
CA GLY A 81 -7.73 10.14 -13.56
C GLY A 81 -7.41 9.45 -14.87
N ILE A 82 -7.18 8.12 -14.86
CA ILE A 82 -6.90 7.35 -16.06
C ILE A 82 -8.24 6.92 -16.64
N SER A 83 -8.66 7.56 -17.73
CA SER A 83 -9.75 7.02 -18.56
C SER A 83 -9.46 5.55 -18.82
N PHE A 84 -10.44 4.66 -18.62
CA PHE A 84 -10.32 3.22 -18.88
C PHE A 84 -9.73 2.93 -20.29
N SER A 85 -9.96 3.83 -21.25
CA SER A 85 -9.40 3.78 -22.61
C SER A 85 -7.89 4.02 -22.71
N HIS A 86 -7.24 4.64 -21.73
CA HIS A 86 -5.79 4.82 -21.68
C HIS A 86 -5.08 3.60 -21.08
N GLN A 87 -5.75 2.82 -20.23
CA GLN A 87 -5.16 1.66 -19.55
C GLN A 87 -4.87 0.49 -20.52
N LEU A 88 -5.58 0.43 -21.65
CA LEU A 88 -5.49 -0.67 -22.62
C LEU A 88 -4.57 -0.36 -23.81
N LYS A 89 -4.12 0.89 -23.96
CA LYS A 89 -3.35 1.32 -25.13
C LYS A 89 -1.86 0.97 -25.08
N ASN A 90 -1.31 0.63 -23.91
CA ASN A 90 0.14 0.53 -23.71
C ASN A 90 0.68 -0.89 -23.45
N VAL A 91 -0.09 -1.95 -23.73
CA VAL A 91 0.46 -3.32 -23.71
C VAL A 91 0.29 -3.98 -25.08
N GLY A 92 1.31 -3.83 -25.93
CA GLY A 92 1.60 -4.77 -27.01
C GLY A 92 0.61 -4.88 -28.17
N GLY A 93 -0.24 -3.88 -28.44
CA GLY A 93 -1.08 -3.86 -29.64
C GLY A 93 -2.15 -4.95 -29.71
N VAL A 94 -2.47 -5.58 -28.59
CA VAL A 94 -3.61 -6.50 -28.47
C VAL A 94 -4.73 -5.73 -27.78
N ASP A 95 -5.87 -5.59 -28.46
CA ASP A 95 -7.06 -4.93 -27.91
C ASP A 95 -7.70 -5.82 -26.84
N ILE A 96 -7.15 -5.75 -25.62
CA ILE A 96 -7.59 -6.49 -24.43
C ILE A 96 -9.07 -6.22 -24.14
N PHE A 97 -9.59 -5.06 -24.54
CA PHE A 97 -11.02 -4.74 -24.43
C PHE A 97 -11.88 -5.72 -25.24
N GLN A 98 -11.44 -6.04 -26.46
CA GLN A 98 -12.15 -7.03 -27.27
C GLN A 98 -12.00 -8.46 -26.78
N GLN A 99 -10.89 -8.80 -26.13
CA GLN A 99 -10.80 -10.10 -25.44
C GLN A 99 -11.73 -10.16 -24.23
N MET A 100 -11.80 -9.12 -23.41
CA MET A 100 -12.68 -9.09 -22.23
C MET A 100 -14.17 -9.07 -22.57
N LEU A 101 -14.57 -8.37 -23.64
CA LEU A 101 -15.95 -8.39 -24.15
C LEU A 101 -16.31 -9.79 -24.69
N ASN A 102 -15.41 -10.44 -25.41
CA ASN A 102 -15.62 -11.82 -25.90
C ASN A 102 -15.66 -12.85 -24.76
N VAL A 103 -14.88 -12.64 -23.69
CA VAL A 103 -14.92 -13.49 -22.49
C VAL A 103 -16.24 -13.28 -21.73
N SER A 104 -16.70 -12.04 -21.56
CA SER A 104 -18.00 -11.76 -20.92
C SER A 104 -19.19 -12.33 -21.71
N HIS A 105 -19.14 -12.30 -23.04
CA HIS A 105 -20.17 -12.95 -23.87
C HIS A 105 -20.16 -14.49 -23.74
N LYS A 106 -19.00 -15.11 -23.53
CA LYS A 106 -18.91 -16.56 -23.25
C LYS A 106 -19.40 -16.96 -21.86
N PHE A 107 -19.27 -16.08 -20.87
CA PHE A 107 -19.79 -16.33 -19.52
C PHE A 107 -21.31 -16.18 -19.42
N ASN A 108 -21.92 -15.33 -20.26
CA ASN A 108 -23.36 -15.04 -20.19
C ASN A 108 -24.26 -16.07 -20.92
N THR A 109 -23.68 -17.05 -21.61
CA THR A 109 -24.42 -18.14 -22.27
C THR A 109 -24.22 -19.50 -21.61
N GLY A 110 -23.53 -19.56 -20.47
CA GLY A 110 -23.19 -20.83 -19.78
C GLY A 110 -23.81 -21.02 -18.40
N SER A 111 -24.71 -20.14 -17.94
CA SER A 111 -25.21 -20.14 -16.54
C SER A 111 -26.64 -20.67 -16.33
N GLU A 112 -27.33 -21.19 -17.35
CA GLU A 112 -28.70 -21.72 -17.17
C GLU A 112 -28.79 -23.19 -16.71
N ASP A 113 -27.70 -23.95 -16.63
CA ASP A 113 -27.78 -25.41 -16.36
C ASP A 113 -27.24 -25.88 -14.99
N LEU A 114 -27.00 -24.99 -14.02
CA LEU A 114 -26.36 -25.36 -12.74
C LEU A 114 -27.22 -25.22 -11.46
N TYR A 115 -28.55 -25.11 -11.60
CA TYR A 115 -29.50 -25.20 -10.48
C TYR A 115 -30.59 -26.26 -10.69
N ARG A 116 -30.20 -27.45 -11.15
CA ARG A 116 -31.02 -28.66 -10.98
C ARG A 116 -30.15 -29.78 -10.41
N ILE A 117 -30.70 -30.37 -9.35
CA ILE A 117 -30.25 -31.52 -8.53
C ILE A 117 -29.40 -31.10 -7.32
#